data_AF-A0AA36G476-F1
#
_entry.id   AF-A0AA36G476-F1
#
_cell.length_a   1.000
_cell.length_b   1.000
_cell.length_c   1.000
_cell.angle_alpha   90.00
_cell.angle_beta   90.00
_cell.angle_gamma   90.00
#
_symmetry.space_group_name_H-M   'P 1'
#
loop_
_entity.id
_entity.type
_entity.pdbx_description
1 polymer ?
#
loop_
_entity_poly.entity_id
_entity_poly.type
_entity_poly.pdbx_seq_one_letter_code
_entity_poly.pdbx_strand_id
1 'polypeptide(L)'
;MPKKANSGELRRKTWARIVESFEYLTAAAIALWKTVDLDRLEVFVNWSYLALQYAEVCDEAVLLKLKEAKEEAAEQLGASMLLENGHLAGERVATLERNITDACLRKGITTQMLIEGMPEKKKARMADG
;
A
#
# COMPACT_ATOMS: atom_id res chain seq x y z
N MET A 1 18.56 12.35 33.49
CA MET A 1 17.94 13.22 32.46
C MET A 1 17.09 12.36 31.54
N PRO A 2 15.85 12.73 31.21
CA PRO A 2 15.09 11.99 30.20
C PRO A 2 15.82 12.15 28.86
N LYS A 3 16.13 11.04 28.19
CA LYS A 3 16.70 11.10 26.83
C LYS A 3 15.69 11.83 25.94
N LYS A 4 16.07 12.98 25.38
CA LYS A 4 15.27 13.65 24.33
C LYS A 4 14.98 12.60 23.24
N ALA A 5 13.71 12.46 22.85
CA ALA A 5 13.32 11.52 21.82
C ALA A 5 14.17 11.75 20.57
N ASN A 6 14.89 10.72 20.11
CA ASN A 6 15.58 10.83 18.83
C ASN A 6 14.53 10.86 17.70
N SER A 7 14.81 11.62 16.63
CA SER A 7 13.88 11.79 15.50
C SER A 7 13.37 10.46 14.96
N GLY A 8 14.22 9.42 14.91
CA GLY A 8 13.85 8.09 14.45
C GLY A 8 12.88 7.32 15.38
N GLU A 9 13.00 7.47 16.69
CA GLU A 9 12.11 6.86 17.69
C GLU A 9 10.74 7.52 17.65
N LEU A 10 10.71 8.84 17.52
CA LEU A 10 9.46 9.56 17.31
C LEU A 10 8.78 9.11 16.01
N ARG A 11 9.53 8.99 14.91
CA ARG A 11 9.00 8.51 13.63
C ARG A 11 8.49 7.08 13.68
N ARG A 12 9.18 6.16 14.37
CA ARG A 12 8.67 4.79 14.63
C ARG A 12 7.37 4.79 15.43
N LYS A 13 7.30 5.58 16.51
CA LYS A 13 6.09 5.70 17.35
C LYS A 13 4.91 6.29 16.56
N THR A 14 5.17 7.30 15.74
CA THR A 14 4.15 7.89 14.88
C THR A 14 3.70 6.90 13.81
N TRP A 15 4.63 6.17 13.19
CA TRP A 15 4.31 5.14 12.21
C TRP A 15 3.42 4.05 12.79
N ALA A 16 3.73 3.53 13.98
CA ALA A 16 2.89 2.52 14.63
C ALA A 16 1.43 2.97 14.80
N ARG A 17 1.20 4.25 15.16
CA ARG A 17 -0.16 4.83 15.26
C ARG A 17 -0.84 5.00 13.90
N ILE A 18 -0.07 5.37 12.88
CA ILE A 18 -0.56 5.45 11.50
C ILE A 18 -1.04 4.07 11.05
N VAL A 19 -0.23 3.02 11.27
CA VAL A 19 -0.58 1.64 10.90
C VAL A 19 -1.87 1.22 11.59
N GLU A 20 -1.99 1.39 12.91
CA GLU A 20 -3.22 1.04 13.65
C GLU A 20 -4.47 1.73 13.07
N SER A 21 -4.37 3.03 12.74
CA SER A 21 -5.48 3.80 12.19
C SER A 21 -5.86 3.35 10.78
N PHE A 22 -4.86 3.15 9.93
CA PHE A 22 -5.09 2.79 8.53
C PHE A 22 -5.42 1.31 8.34
N GLU A 23 -5.02 0.43 9.25
CA GLU A 23 -5.50 -0.96 9.26
C GLU A 23 -7.00 -1.01 9.47
N TYR A 24 -7.51 -0.24 10.43
CA TYR A 24 -8.96 -0.12 10.65
C TYR A 24 -9.68 0.48 9.44
N LEU A 25 -9.20 1.64 8.92
CA LEU A 25 -9.81 2.29 7.76
C LEU A 25 -9.79 1.40 6.52
N THR A 26 -8.70 0.66 6.31
CA THR A 26 -8.56 -0.28 5.19
C THR A 26 -9.51 -1.46 5.34
N ALA A 27 -9.64 -2.02 6.55
CA ALA A 27 -10.58 -3.11 6.81
C ALA A 27 -12.02 -2.67 6.53
N ALA A 28 -12.40 -1.47 7.01
CA ALA A 28 -13.70 -0.87 6.69
C ALA A 28 -13.86 -0.65 5.18
N ALA A 29 -12.82 -0.14 4.51
CA ALA A 29 -12.89 0.16 3.09
C ALA A 29 -13.09 -1.08 2.21
N ILE A 30 -12.38 -2.17 2.52
CA ILE A 30 -12.53 -3.46 1.84
C ILE A 30 -13.93 -4.04 2.07
N ALA A 31 -14.51 -3.85 3.27
CA ALA A 31 -15.83 -4.38 3.59
C ALA A 31 -16.98 -3.60 2.93
N LEU A 32 -16.81 -2.28 2.72
CA LEU A 32 -17.87 -1.39 2.24
C LEU A 32 -17.87 -1.19 0.72
N TRP A 33 -16.70 -1.17 0.09
CA TRP A 33 -16.53 -0.72 -1.29
C TRP A 33 -15.90 -1.78 -2.19
N LYS A 34 -16.29 -1.75 -3.47
CA LYS A 34 -15.69 -2.58 -4.52
C LYS A 34 -14.24 -2.16 -4.74
N THR A 35 -13.44 -3.07 -5.28
CA THR A 35 -11.99 -2.89 -5.41
C THR A 35 -11.59 -1.64 -6.18
N VAL A 36 -12.36 -1.30 -7.21
CA VAL A 36 -12.10 -0.14 -8.09
C VAL A 36 -12.91 1.11 -7.72
N ASP A 37 -13.68 1.07 -6.63
CA ASP A 37 -14.37 2.27 -6.14
C ASP A 37 -13.34 3.30 -5.66
N LEU A 38 -13.57 4.56 -6.05
CA LEU A 38 -12.63 5.65 -5.77
C LEU A 38 -12.38 5.85 -4.28
N ASP A 39 -13.42 5.72 -3.44
CA ASP A 39 -13.28 5.87 -1.99
C ASP A 39 -12.33 4.81 -1.39
N ARG A 40 -12.43 3.56 -1.85
CA ARG A 40 -11.52 2.48 -1.44
C ARG A 40 -10.09 2.77 -1.89
N LEU A 41 -9.92 3.14 -3.15
CA LEU A 41 -8.61 3.46 -3.71
C LEU A 41 -7.97 4.67 -3.03
N GLU A 42 -8.76 5.67 -2.63
CA GLU A 42 -8.28 6.87 -1.95
C GLU A 42 -7.74 6.53 -0.54
N VAL A 43 -8.34 5.58 0.18
CA VAL A 43 -7.79 5.09 1.46
C VAL A 43 -6.41 4.48 1.26
N PHE A 44 -6.24 3.62 0.25
CA PHE A 44 -4.95 3.02 -0.06
C PHE A 44 -3.93 4.06 -0.54
N VAL A 45 -4.34 5.02 -1.37
CA VAL A 45 -3.45 6.08 -1.87
C VAL A 45 -2.94 6.94 -0.72
N ASN A 46 -3.81 7.36 0.19
CA ASN A 46 -3.41 8.10 1.39
C ASN A 46 -2.44 7.30 2.25
N TRP A 47 -2.68 5.99 2.44
CA TRP A 47 -1.75 5.15 3.17
C TRP A 47 -0.38 5.03 2.46
N SER A 48 -0.37 4.92 1.13
CA SER A 48 0.86 4.83 0.34
C SER A 48 1.71 6.10 0.44
N TYR A 49 1.09 7.28 0.53
CA TYR A 49 1.82 8.54 0.78
C TYR A 49 2.48 8.55 2.16
N LEU A 50 1.81 8.03 3.18
CA LEU A 50 2.39 7.88 4.51
C LEU A 50 3.51 6.84 4.52
N ALA A 51 3.33 5.71 3.83
CA ALA A 51 4.38 4.69 3.66
C ALA A 51 5.62 5.28 2.98
N LEU A 52 5.45 6.11 1.94
CA LEU A 52 6.53 6.83 1.28
C LEU A 52 7.20 7.86 2.21
N GLN A 53 6.41 8.64 2.95
CA GLN A 53 6.91 9.63 3.89
C GLN A 53 7.70 9.00 5.03
N TYR A 54 7.32 7.79 5.47
CA TYR A 54 7.92 7.04 6.57
C TYR A 54 8.73 5.82 6.12
N ALA A 55 9.20 5.78 4.86
CA ALA A 55 9.80 4.60 4.24
C ALA A 55 10.91 3.92 5.07
N GLU A 56 11.75 4.70 5.75
CA GLU A 56 12.80 4.23 6.66
C GLU A 56 12.31 3.35 7.82
N VAL A 57 11.09 3.58 8.30
CA VAL A 57 10.46 2.87 9.44
C VAL A 57 9.21 2.10 9.04
N CYS A 58 8.78 2.22 7.77
CA CYS A 58 7.62 1.54 7.22
C CYS A 58 7.86 0.03 7.18
N ASP A 59 6.88 -0.76 7.64
CA ASP A 59 6.97 -2.20 7.64
C ASP A 59 6.77 -2.76 6.23
N GLU A 60 7.58 -3.75 5.84
CA GLU A 60 7.47 -4.40 4.53
C GLU A 60 6.09 -5.06 4.33
N ALA A 61 5.48 -5.54 5.42
CA ALA A 61 4.12 -6.08 5.40
C ALA A 61 3.06 -5.05 4.95
N VAL A 62 3.24 -3.78 5.28
CA VAL A 62 2.35 -2.70 4.84
C VAL A 62 2.54 -2.43 3.35
N LEU A 63 3.79 -2.35 2.89
CA LEU A 63 4.11 -2.19 1.46
C LEU A 63 3.55 -3.35 0.62
N LEU A 64 3.66 -4.57 1.14
CA LEU A 64 3.09 -5.75 0.50
C LEU A 64 1.56 -5.67 0.42
N LYS A 65 0.89 -5.28 1.51
CA LYS A 65 -0.58 -5.12 1.52
C LYS A 65 -1.05 -4.07 0.50
N LEU A 66 -0.32 -2.96 0.38
CA LEU A 66 -0.59 -1.92 -0.61
C LEU A 66 -0.38 -2.43 -2.05
N LYS A 67 0.66 -3.26 -2.26
CA LYS A 67 0.92 -3.89 -3.55
C LYS A 67 -0.17 -4.88 -3.94
N GLU A 68 -0.58 -5.76 -3.02
CA GLU A 68 -1.70 -6.69 -3.24
C GLU A 68 -2.99 -5.93 -3.62
N ALA A 69 -3.32 -4.85 -2.90
CA ALA A 69 -4.50 -4.04 -3.20
C ALA A 69 -4.42 -3.34 -4.57
N LYS A 70 -3.22 -2.86 -4.95
CA LYS A 70 -2.97 -2.25 -6.26
C LYS A 70 -3.15 -3.26 -7.38
N GLU A 71 -2.63 -4.49 -7.22
CA GLU A 71 -2.71 -5.54 -8.24
C GLU A 71 -4.15 -6.00 -8.44
N GLU A 72 -4.89 -6.21 -7.34
CA GLU A 72 -6.32 -6.55 -7.38
C GLU A 72 -7.13 -5.50 -8.14
N ALA A 73 -6.85 -4.22 -7.91
CA ALA A 73 -7.52 -3.12 -8.60
C ALA A 73 -7.14 -3.02 -10.08
N ALA A 74 -5.85 -3.23 -10.41
CA ALA A 74 -5.37 -3.22 -11.78
C ALA A 74 -6.00 -4.36 -12.62
N GLU A 75 -6.08 -5.56 -12.04
CA GLU A 75 -6.71 -6.72 -12.67
C GLU A 75 -8.19 -6.44 -12.98
N GLN A 76 -8.95 -5.91 -12.02
CA GLN A 76 -10.36 -5.58 -12.23
C GLN A 76 -10.59 -4.45 -13.23
N LEU A 77 -9.72 -3.44 -13.26
CA LEU A 77 -9.76 -2.39 -14.28
C LEU A 77 -9.51 -2.95 -15.68
N GLY A 78 -8.57 -3.87 -15.82
CA GLY A 78 -8.28 -4.53 -17.10
C GLY A 78 -9.39 -5.46 -17.58
N ALA A 79 -10.10 -6.10 -16.65
CA ALA A 79 -11.17 -7.06 -16.97
C ALA A 79 -12.52 -6.41 -17.34
N SER A 80 -12.75 -5.14 -16.99
CA SER A 80 -14.05 -4.49 -17.18
C SER A 80 -14.01 -3.39 -18.27
N MET A 81 -14.72 -3.62 -19.38
CA MET A 81 -14.79 -2.66 -20.50
C MET A 81 -15.55 -1.35 -20.17
N LEU A 82 -16.40 -1.34 -19.13
CA LEU A 82 -17.23 -0.21 -18.76
C LEU A 82 -17.20 -0.03 -17.24
N LEU A 83 -16.20 0.71 -16.77
CA LEU A 83 -16.14 1.20 -15.40
C LEU A 83 -16.42 2.70 -15.39
N GLU A 84 -17.47 3.07 -14.67
CA GLU A 84 -17.71 4.47 -14.31
C GLU A 84 -16.49 4.98 -13.54
N ASN A 85 -15.93 6.10 -13.97
CA ASN A 85 -14.68 6.66 -13.44
C ASN A 85 -13.44 5.77 -13.60
N GLY A 86 -13.42 4.81 -14.54
CA GLY A 86 -12.28 3.91 -14.75
C GLY A 86 -10.94 4.62 -14.98
N HIS A 87 -10.94 5.79 -15.62
CA HIS A 87 -9.74 6.62 -15.77
C HIS A 87 -9.20 7.11 -14.42
N LEU A 88 -10.07 7.64 -13.55
CA LEU A 88 -9.69 8.12 -12.21
C LEU A 88 -9.19 6.97 -11.33
N ALA A 89 -9.84 5.81 -11.40
CA ALA A 89 -9.39 4.61 -10.71
C ALA A 89 -8.00 4.18 -11.21
N GLY A 90 -7.78 4.22 -12.53
CA GLY A 90 -6.47 3.98 -13.15
C GLY A 90 -5.38 4.93 -12.67
N GLU A 91 -5.69 6.23 -12.53
CA GLU A 91 -4.74 7.21 -11.96
C GLU A 91 -4.38 6.90 -10.51
N ARG A 92 -5.33 6.43 -9.70
CA ARG A 92 -5.09 6.03 -8.31
C ARG A 92 -4.23 4.77 -8.23
N VAL A 93 -4.49 3.77 -9.09
CA VAL A 93 -3.64 2.57 -9.23
C VAL A 93 -2.22 2.93 -9.64
N ALA A 94 -2.04 3.84 -10.61
CA ALA A 94 -0.73 4.33 -11.02
C ALA A 94 -0.01 5.09 -9.89
N THR A 95 -0.76 5.87 -9.10
CA THR A 95 -0.23 6.58 -7.92
C THR A 95 0.24 5.61 -6.84
N LEU A 96 -0.53 4.56 -6.57
CA LEU A 96 -0.12 3.47 -5.66
C LEU A 96 1.20 2.85 -6.11
N GLU A 97 1.29 2.46 -7.39
CA GLU A 97 2.51 1.83 -7.93
C GLU A 97 3.74 2.71 -7.73
N ARG A 98 3.64 3.98 -8.09
CA ARG A 98 4.74 4.94 -7.93
C ARG A 98 5.14 5.06 -6.46
N ASN A 99 4.17 5.28 -5.57
CA ASN A 99 4.45 5.48 -4.16
C ASN A 99 5.07 4.24 -3.50
N ILE A 100 4.60 3.04 -3.84
CA ILE A 100 5.14 1.77 -3.35
C ILE A 100 6.58 1.59 -3.85
N THR A 101 6.83 1.82 -5.14
CA THR A 101 8.15 1.72 -5.75
C THR A 101 9.14 2.68 -5.09
N ASP A 102 8.76 3.95 -4.95
CA ASP A 102 9.60 4.97 -4.31
C ASP A 102 9.85 4.66 -2.82
N ALA A 103 8.85 4.13 -2.11
CA ALA A 103 9.00 3.72 -0.71
C ALA A 103 9.99 2.55 -0.57
N CYS A 104 9.92 1.55 -1.47
CA CYS A 104 10.87 0.44 -1.51
C CYS A 104 12.30 0.95 -1.74
N LEU A 105 12.48 1.81 -2.75
CA LEU A 105 13.77 2.41 -3.08
C LEU A 105 14.36 3.18 -1.88
N ARG A 106 13.55 3.99 -1.19
CA ARG A 106 14.00 4.73 0.01
C ARG A 106 14.35 3.82 1.19
N LYS A 107 13.71 2.66 1.28
CA LYS A 107 14.03 1.64 2.28
C LYS A 107 15.25 0.79 1.91
N GLY A 108 15.71 0.86 0.65
CA GLY A 108 16.84 0.09 0.15
C GLY A 108 16.47 -1.33 -0.31
N ILE A 109 15.19 -1.56 -0.64
CA ILE A 109 14.69 -2.84 -1.16
C ILE A 109 14.03 -2.63 -2.53
N THR A 110 13.78 -3.72 -3.25
CA THR A 110 12.98 -3.68 -4.49
C THR A 110 11.55 -4.15 -4.23
N THR A 111 10.63 -3.79 -5.13
CA THR A 111 9.26 -4.34 -5.09
C THR A 111 9.24 -5.86 -5.28
N GLN A 112 10.23 -6.43 -5.97
CA GLN A 112 10.41 -7.87 -6.11
C GLN A 112 10.78 -8.55 -4.79
N MET A 113 11.63 -7.93 -3.97
CA MET A 113 12.01 -8.46 -2.66
C MET A 113 10.82 -8.58 -1.69
N LEU A 114 9.82 -7.69 -1.82
CA LEU A 114 8.55 -7.82 -1.07
C LEU A 114 7.82 -9.14 -1.39
N ILE A 115 7.92 -9.61 -2.64
CA ILE A 115 7.28 -10.84 -3.12
C ILE A 115 8.05 -12.07 -2.65
N GLU A 116 9.37 -12.01 -2.72
CA GLU A 116 10.26 -13.14 -2.38
C GLU A 116 10.18 -13.55 -0.90
N GLY A 117 9.84 -12.61 -0.01
CA GLY A 117 9.61 -12.85 1.41
C GLY A 117 8.26 -13.51 1.76
N MET A 118 7.39 -13.78 0.77
CA MET A 118 6.07 -14.37 1.01
C MET A 118 6.06 -15.89 1.15
N PRO A 119 5.03 -16.49 1.79
CA PRO A 119 4.75 -17.91 1.67
C PRO A 119 4.48 -18.29 0.21
N GLU A 120 5.01 -19.43 -0.25
CA GLU A 120 4.91 -19.91 -1.65
C GLU A 120 3.48 -19.88 -2.24
N LYS A 121 2.44 -20.13 -1.42
CA LYS A 121 1.03 -20.03 -1.86
C LYS A 121 0.61 -18.64 -2.32
N LYS A 122 1.19 -17.57 -1.75
CA LYS A 122 0.92 -16.19 -2.17
C LYS A 122 1.76 -15.77 -3.37
N LYS A 123 2.99 -16.28 -3.50
CA LYS A 123 3.85 -16.03 -4.68
C LYS A 123 3.21 -16.52 -5.98
N ALA A 124 2.65 -17.73 -5.97
CA ALA A 124 1.97 -18.29 -7.13
C ALA A 124 0.82 -17.42 -7.64
N ARG A 125 0.10 -16.74 -6.72
CA ARG A 125 -1.03 -15.87 -7.06
C ARG A 125 -0.62 -14.55 -7.70
N MET A 126 0.62 -14.09 -7.48
CA MET A 126 1.14 -12.84 -8.05
C MET A 126 2.08 -13.06 -9.26
N ALA A 127 2.46 -14.31 -9.56
CA ALA A 127 3.27 -14.65 -10.72
C ALA A 127 2.43 -14.90 -12.00
N ASP A 128 1.13 -15.12 -11.84
CA ASP A 128 0.18 -15.44 -12.93
C ASP A 128 -0.67 -14.23 -13.40
N GLY A 129 -0.37 -13.01 -12.93
CA GLY A 129 -1.09 -11.77 -13.24
C GLY A 129 -0.27 -10.76 -14.03
#